data_AF-A0A976CI25-F1
#
_entry.id   AF-A0A976CI25-F1
#
_cell.length_a   1.000
_cell.length_b   1.000
_cell.length_c   1.000
_cell.angle_alpha   90.00
_cell.angle_beta   90.00
_cell.angle_gamma   90.00
#
_symmetry.space_group_name_H-M   'P 1'
#
loop_
_entity.id
_entity.type
_entity.pdbx_description
1 polymer ?
#
loop_
_entity_poly.entity_id
_entity_poly.type
_entity_poly.pdbx_seq_one_letter_code
_entity_poly.pdbx_strand_id
1 'polypeptide(L)'
;MSGRLDYRKILRFPNLERTEYEVTSQATVDYNCFAFAAGEEDCRWDPVDPDGYWPDGVPRELTLDAFIKAYQTIGYECCDNRELEPGFEKIAIYTYNGEPQHVARQEKDGMWKSKLGDWEDIKHELEGLENPHYYGVVQQVLKRTTTPV
;
A
#
# COMPACT_ATOMS: atom_id res chain seq x y z
N MET A 1 -17.23 -6.87 15.21
CA MET A 1 -16.90 -5.43 15.23
C MET A 1 -17.00 -4.95 13.80
N SER A 2 -17.61 -3.77 13.62
CA SER A 2 -18.25 -3.28 12.39
C SER A 2 -17.39 -3.41 11.13
N GLY A 3 -17.90 -4.09 10.10
CA GLY A 3 -17.22 -4.31 8.81
C GLY A 3 -17.10 -3.07 7.92
N ARG A 4 -17.17 -1.86 8.49
CA ARG A 4 -17.05 -0.58 7.78
C ARG A 4 -16.32 0.43 8.67
N LEU A 5 -15.59 1.34 8.03
CA LEU A 5 -14.88 2.43 8.70
C LEU A 5 -15.85 3.43 9.34
N ASP A 6 -15.37 4.17 10.33
CA ASP A 6 -16.09 5.34 10.85
C ASP A 6 -16.39 6.34 9.71
N TYR A 7 -17.56 6.97 9.73
CA TYR A 7 -18.01 7.89 8.69
C TYR A 7 -17.01 9.02 8.38
N ARG A 8 -16.30 9.54 9.39
CA ARG A 8 -15.29 10.59 9.18
C ARG A 8 -14.08 10.09 8.38
N LYS A 9 -13.74 8.80 8.51
CA LYS A 9 -12.68 8.15 7.74
C LYS A 9 -13.12 7.94 6.29
N ILE A 10 -14.38 7.53 6.09
CA ILE A 10 -14.98 7.34 4.76
C ILE A 10 -14.95 8.64 3.93
N LEU A 11 -15.17 9.80 4.55
CA LEU A 11 -15.08 11.10 3.85
C LEU A 11 -13.69 11.36 3.23
N ARG A 12 -12.63 10.68 3.69
CA ARG A 12 -11.30 10.75 3.07
C ARG A 12 -11.14 9.85 1.85
N PHE A 13 -12.02 8.85 1.71
CA PHE A 13 -11.94 7.83 0.66
C PHE A 13 -13.34 7.62 0.05
N PRO A 14 -13.87 8.62 -0.68
CA PRO A 14 -15.25 8.58 -1.19
C PRO A 14 -15.51 7.40 -2.13
N ASN A 15 -14.47 6.86 -2.80
CA ASN A 15 -14.60 5.69 -3.64
C ASN A 15 -14.92 4.41 -2.85
N LEU A 16 -14.55 4.32 -1.57
CA LEU A 16 -14.94 3.19 -0.71
C LEU A 16 -16.45 3.07 -0.50
N GLU A 17 -17.23 4.14 -0.72
CA GLU A 17 -18.70 4.02 -0.70
C GLU A 17 -19.26 3.44 -2.00
N ARG A 18 -18.44 3.38 -3.04
CA ARG A 18 -18.81 2.98 -4.41
C ARG A 18 -18.19 1.65 -4.82
N THR A 19 -17.28 1.11 -4.02
CA THR A 19 -16.59 -0.16 -4.21
C THR A 19 -16.72 -1.04 -2.97
N GLU A 20 -16.40 -2.32 -3.09
CA GLU A 20 -16.35 -3.21 -1.94
C GLU A 20 -15.10 -2.97 -1.10
N TYR A 21 -15.28 -2.97 0.23
CA TYR A 21 -14.18 -2.98 1.19
C TYR A 21 -14.60 -3.61 2.52
N GLU A 22 -13.61 -4.06 3.28
CA GLU A 22 -13.77 -4.65 4.60
C GLU A 22 -12.65 -4.16 5.53
N VAL A 23 -13.00 -3.83 6.78
CA VAL A 23 -12.03 -3.57 7.84
C VAL A 23 -11.51 -4.89 8.41
N THR A 24 -10.20 -5.08 8.41
CA THR A 24 -9.57 -6.39 8.73
C THR A 24 -8.72 -6.39 9.99
N SER A 25 -8.50 -5.23 10.62
CA SER A 25 -7.77 -5.12 11.88
C SER A 25 -8.25 -3.96 12.75
N GLN A 26 -7.72 -3.85 13.97
CA GLN A 26 -7.87 -2.66 14.80
C GLN A 26 -6.85 -1.60 14.38
N ALA A 27 -7.12 -0.33 14.70
CA ALA A 27 -6.17 0.74 14.45
C ALA A 27 -4.90 0.55 15.29
N THR A 28 -3.74 0.73 14.66
CA THR A 28 -2.42 0.73 15.31
C THR A 28 -1.50 1.77 14.65
N VAL A 29 -0.48 2.23 15.37
CA VAL A 29 0.57 3.14 14.86
C VAL A 29 1.88 2.42 14.54
N ASP A 30 1.98 1.13 14.86
CA ASP A 30 3.24 0.37 14.86
C ASP A 30 3.89 0.26 13.47
N TYR A 31 3.07 0.27 12.42
CA TYR A 31 3.50 0.22 11.02
C TYR A 31 2.60 1.08 10.13
N ASN A 32 3.09 1.38 8.92
CA ASN A 32 2.37 2.12 7.89
C ASN A 32 2.15 1.27 6.63
N CYS A 33 1.48 1.83 5.62
CA CYS A 33 1.20 1.12 4.37
C CYS A 33 2.47 0.69 3.62
N PHE A 34 3.54 1.47 3.74
CA PHE A 34 4.80 1.19 3.08
C PHE A 34 5.46 -0.08 3.63
N ALA A 35 5.53 -0.20 4.97
CA ALA A 35 6.00 -1.40 5.66
C ALA A 35 5.06 -2.59 5.45
N PHE A 36 3.74 -2.37 5.56
CA PHE A 36 2.74 -3.43 5.36
C PHE A 36 2.88 -4.09 3.98
N ALA A 37 3.09 -3.30 2.93
CA ALA A 37 3.29 -3.81 1.58
C ALA A 37 4.61 -4.59 1.41
N ALA A 38 5.63 -4.29 2.23
CA ALA A 38 6.86 -5.08 2.31
C ALA A 38 6.67 -6.41 3.06
N GLY A 39 5.59 -6.56 3.82
CA GLY A 39 5.32 -7.70 4.70
C GLY A 39 5.80 -7.49 6.14
N GLU A 40 5.97 -6.23 6.56
CA GLU A 40 6.44 -5.85 7.90
C GLU A 40 5.32 -5.14 8.67
N GLU A 41 5.08 -5.60 9.90
CA GLU A 41 4.03 -5.08 10.80
C GLU A 41 4.59 -4.63 12.17
N ASP A 42 5.92 -4.57 12.30
CA ASP A 42 6.64 -4.21 13.53
C ASP A 42 7.56 -2.98 13.36
N CYS A 43 7.56 -2.36 12.18
CA CYS A 43 8.28 -1.13 11.92
C CYS A 43 7.54 -0.21 10.92
N ARG A 44 7.99 1.04 10.81
CA ARG A 44 7.52 2.00 9.80
C ARG A 44 8.61 2.23 8.77
N TRP A 45 8.25 2.09 7.49
CA TRP A 45 9.10 2.48 6.37
C TRP A 45 8.87 3.94 6.07
N ASP A 46 9.86 4.80 6.22
CA ASP A 46 9.70 6.24 6.01
C ASP A 46 11.03 6.87 5.60
N PRO A 47 11.18 7.39 4.37
CA PRO A 47 12.44 7.99 3.95
C PRO A 47 12.72 9.35 4.63
N VAL A 48 11.71 10.07 5.11
CA VAL A 48 11.86 11.42 5.68
C VAL A 48 11.98 11.43 7.20
N ASP A 49 11.48 10.40 7.87
CA ASP A 49 11.71 10.20 9.31
C ASP A 49 13.10 9.58 9.54
N PRO A 50 14.03 10.24 10.27
CA PRO A 50 15.33 9.67 10.59
C PRO A 50 15.27 8.37 11.40
N ASP A 51 14.22 8.18 12.19
CA ASP A 51 14.00 6.98 13.00
C ASP A 51 13.19 5.91 12.23
N GLY A 52 12.63 6.28 11.07
CA GLY A 52 11.95 5.37 10.16
C GLY A 52 12.93 4.43 9.45
N TYR A 53 12.51 3.19 9.24
CA TYR A 53 13.29 2.25 8.44
C TYR A 53 13.33 2.71 6.98
N TRP A 54 14.48 2.55 6.33
CA TRP A 54 14.63 2.65 4.89
C TRP A 54 15.76 1.74 4.42
N PRO A 55 15.61 1.01 3.29
CA PRO A 55 16.64 0.08 2.85
C PRO A 55 18.00 0.76 2.56
N ASP A 56 19.08 0.08 2.96
CA ASP A 56 20.44 0.52 2.69
C ASP A 56 20.73 0.64 1.18
N GLY A 57 21.43 1.71 0.79
CA GLY A 57 21.79 1.96 -0.61
C GLY A 57 20.67 2.56 -1.47
N VAL A 58 19.48 2.79 -0.90
CA VAL A 58 18.38 3.49 -1.57
C VAL A 58 18.32 4.95 -1.12
N PRO A 59 18.21 5.93 -2.04
CA PRO A 59 18.02 7.34 -1.66
C PRO A 59 16.81 7.53 -0.75
N ARG A 60 16.98 8.28 0.33
CA ARG A 60 15.91 8.68 1.26
C ARG A 60 15.14 9.88 0.70
N GLU A 61 14.30 9.63 -0.29
CA GLU A 61 13.55 10.66 -1.01
C GLU A 61 12.07 10.25 -1.17
N LEU A 62 11.16 11.21 -1.11
CA LEU A 62 9.73 11.00 -1.39
C LEU A 62 9.44 10.99 -2.90
N THR A 63 10.14 10.12 -3.64
CA THR A 63 9.96 9.99 -5.09
C THR A 63 9.52 8.58 -5.44
N LEU A 64 8.74 8.44 -6.52
CA LEU A 64 8.32 7.12 -7.01
C LEU A 64 9.54 6.21 -7.27
N ASP A 65 10.59 6.74 -7.88
CA ASP A 65 11.81 5.99 -8.18
C ASP A 65 12.52 5.45 -6.92
N ALA A 66 12.57 6.24 -5.84
CA ALA A 66 13.15 5.79 -4.57
C ALA A 66 12.32 4.65 -3.95
N PHE A 67 11.00 4.73 -3.99
CA PHE A 67 10.12 3.67 -3.51
C PHE A 67 10.20 2.40 -4.37
N ILE A 68 10.28 2.53 -5.70
CA ILE A 68 10.52 1.37 -6.59
C ILE A 68 11.82 0.68 -6.20
N LYS A 69 12.91 1.44 -6.01
CA LYS A 69 14.21 0.89 -5.58
C LYS A 69 14.13 0.24 -4.20
N ALA A 70 13.40 0.84 -3.26
CA ALA A 70 13.20 0.27 -1.93
C ALA A 70 12.52 -1.12 -2.01
N TYR A 71 11.45 -1.25 -2.77
CA TYR A 71 10.79 -2.55 -2.95
C TYR A 71 11.63 -3.55 -3.78
N GLN A 72 12.46 -3.06 -4.70
CA GLN A 72 13.42 -3.90 -5.43
C GLN A 72 14.44 -4.58 -4.50
N THR A 73 14.80 -3.97 -3.37
CA THR A 73 15.72 -4.61 -2.41
C THR A 73 15.14 -5.87 -1.77
N ILE A 74 13.82 -6.04 -1.82
CA ILE A 74 13.09 -7.21 -1.30
C ILE A 74 12.44 -8.04 -2.43
N GLY A 75 12.97 -7.91 -3.65
CA GLY A 75 12.68 -8.80 -4.78
C GLY A 75 11.49 -8.40 -5.64
N TYR A 76 10.91 -7.20 -5.46
CA TYR A 76 9.91 -6.69 -6.38
C TYR A 76 10.53 -6.17 -7.67
N GLU A 77 9.81 -6.32 -8.79
CA GLU A 77 10.16 -5.79 -10.10
C GLU A 77 8.98 -5.01 -10.68
N CYS A 78 9.24 -4.07 -11.59
CA CYS A 78 8.18 -3.30 -12.24
C CYS A 78 7.23 -4.19 -13.05
N CYS A 79 5.93 -3.91 -12.95
CA CYS A 79 4.87 -4.65 -13.62
C CYS A 79 3.77 -3.68 -14.05
N ASP A 80 3.27 -3.82 -15.26
CA ASP A 80 2.10 -3.05 -15.72
C ASP A 80 0.79 -3.81 -15.52
N ASN A 81 0.87 -5.11 -15.21
CA ASN A 81 -0.30 -5.94 -14.94
C ASN A 81 -0.76 -5.80 -13.50
N ARG A 82 -2.02 -5.39 -13.32
CA ARG A 82 -2.71 -5.32 -12.02
C ARG A 82 -3.57 -6.55 -11.72
N GLU A 83 -3.81 -7.42 -12.69
CA GLU A 83 -4.63 -8.61 -12.54
C GLU A 83 -3.95 -9.65 -11.63
N LEU A 84 -4.73 -10.47 -10.94
CA LEU A 84 -4.21 -11.56 -10.12
C LEU A 84 -3.45 -12.57 -11.00
N GLU A 85 -2.20 -12.87 -10.63
CA GLU A 85 -1.38 -13.87 -11.33
C GLU A 85 -0.94 -14.96 -10.35
N PRO A 86 -1.30 -16.24 -10.58
CA PRO A 86 -0.80 -17.34 -9.75
C PRO A 86 0.73 -17.35 -9.68
N GLY A 87 1.28 -17.49 -8.48
CA GLY A 87 2.73 -17.51 -8.24
C GLY A 87 3.37 -16.13 -8.08
N PHE A 88 2.59 -15.04 -8.14
CA PHE A 88 3.10 -13.69 -7.93
C PHE A 88 2.31 -12.95 -6.84
N GLU A 89 3.03 -12.17 -6.06
CA GLU A 89 2.48 -11.16 -5.16
C GLU A 89 2.72 -9.79 -5.79
N LYS A 90 1.70 -8.93 -5.73
CA LYS A 90 1.78 -7.59 -6.30
C LYS A 90 1.58 -6.51 -5.25
N ILE A 91 2.19 -5.35 -5.49
CA ILE A 91 1.91 -4.12 -4.76
C ILE A 91 1.59 -2.99 -5.74
N ALA A 92 0.72 -2.07 -5.34
CA ALA A 92 0.34 -0.90 -6.12
C ALA A 92 0.72 0.35 -5.34
N ILE A 93 1.54 1.21 -5.97
CA ILE A 93 2.00 2.48 -5.40
C ILE A 93 1.09 3.60 -5.93
N TYR A 94 0.46 4.31 -5.01
CA TYR A 94 -0.38 5.46 -5.28
C TYR A 94 0.45 6.73 -5.11
N THR A 95 0.36 7.65 -6.06
CA THR A 95 1.10 8.92 -5.99
C THR A 95 0.19 10.12 -6.16
N TYR A 96 0.49 11.19 -5.44
CA TYR A 96 -0.09 12.52 -5.63
C TYR A 96 1.05 13.51 -5.86
N ASN A 97 0.95 14.34 -6.90
CA ASN A 97 2.01 15.26 -7.32
C ASN A 97 3.40 14.60 -7.48
N GLY A 98 3.44 13.33 -7.90
CA GLY A 98 4.68 12.57 -8.08
C GLY A 98 5.27 11.95 -6.81
N GLU A 99 4.69 12.24 -5.64
CA GLU A 99 5.13 11.70 -4.35
C GLU A 99 4.27 10.48 -3.95
N PRO A 100 4.88 9.36 -3.54
CA PRO A 100 4.16 8.22 -2.99
C PRO A 100 3.37 8.58 -1.74
N GLN A 101 2.07 8.30 -1.76
CA GLN A 101 1.16 8.57 -0.65
C GLN A 101 0.64 7.29 0.00
N HIS A 102 0.56 6.20 -0.77
CA HIS A 102 0.00 4.94 -0.30
C HIS A 102 0.54 3.74 -1.08
N VAL A 103 0.56 2.58 -0.44
CA VAL A 103 0.87 1.30 -1.10
C VAL A 103 -0.11 0.23 -0.61
N ALA A 104 -0.64 -0.55 -1.55
CA ALA A 104 -1.51 -1.69 -1.24
C ALA A 104 -0.92 -2.98 -1.81
N ARG A 105 -1.15 -4.11 -1.14
CA ARG A 105 -0.70 -5.45 -1.55
C ARG A 105 -1.87 -6.28 -2.04
N GLN A 106 -1.71 -6.99 -3.15
CA GLN A 106 -2.76 -7.84 -3.72
C GLN A 106 -2.88 -9.14 -2.92
N GLU A 107 -4.11 -9.48 -2.55
CA GLU A 107 -4.49 -10.73 -1.88
C GLU A 107 -4.81 -11.83 -2.89
N LYS A 108 -4.87 -13.09 -2.41
CA LYS A 108 -5.09 -14.28 -3.26
C LYS A 108 -6.45 -14.32 -3.96
N ASP A 109 -7.39 -13.48 -3.57
CA ASP A 109 -8.70 -13.34 -4.21
C ASP A 109 -8.79 -12.14 -5.16
N GLY A 110 -7.67 -11.47 -5.43
CA GLY A 110 -7.58 -10.35 -6.37
C GLY A 110 -7.93 -8.99 -5.78
N MET A 111 -8.48 -8.95 -4.56
CA MET A 111 -8.64 -7.72 -3.79
C MET A 111 -7.28 -7.19 -3.32
N TRP A 112 -7.25 -5.94 -2.87
CA TRP A 112 -6.06 -5.28 -2.36
C TRP A 112 -6.19 -5.05 -0.86
N LYS A 113 -5.10 -5.19 -0.12
CA LYS A 113 -5.06 -4.95 1.32
C LYS A 113 -4.01 -3.90 1.64
N SER A 114 -4.35 -3.00 2.55
CA SER A 114 -3.44 -1.93 2.95
C SER A 114 -3.78 -1.35 4.32
N LYS A 115 -2.77 -0.74 4.94
CA LYS A 115 -2.86 0.02 6.19
C LYS A 115 -3.29 1.46 5.92
N LEU A 116 -4.31 1.99 6.58
CA LEU A 116 -4.73 3.39 6.40
C LEU A 116 -4.01 4.36 7.34
N GLY A 117 -2.73 4.65 7.09
CA GLY A 117 -1.93 5.52 7.95
C GLY A 117 -1.88 4.95 9.38
N ASP A 118 -2.36 5.69 10.37
CA ASP A 118 -2.42 5.24 11.78
C ASP A 118 -3.75 4.53 12.13
N TRP A 119 -4.58 4.21 11.14
CA TRP A 119 -5.91 3.60 11.31
C TRP A 119 -5.88 2.09 11.09
N GLU A 120 -7.02 1.48 10.76
CA GLU A 120 -7.14 0.04 10.52
C GLU A 120 -6.49 -0.38 9.20
N ASP A 121 -6.23 -1.68 9.06
CA ASP A 121 -6.07 -2.30 7.75
C ASP A 121 -7.42 -2.53 7.11
N ILE A 122 -7.48 -2.30 5.82
CA ILE A 122 -8.65 -2.62 5.02
C ILE A 122 -8.27 -3.50 3.85
N LYS A 123 -9.22 -4.35 3.46
CA LYS A 123 -9.25 -5.02 2.17
C LYS A 123 -10.23 -4.25 1.28
N HIS A 124 -9.87 -3.97 0.03
CA HIS A 124 -10.60 -3.06 -0.84
C HIS A 124 -10.35 -3.38 -2.32
N GLU A 125 -11.24 -2.93 -3.19
CA GLU A 125 -10.93 -2.82 -4.62
C GLU A 125 -9.85 -1.76 -4.84
N LEU A 126 -9.02 -1.92 -5.88
CA LEU A 126 -7.86 -1.06 -6.11
C LEU A 126 -8.24 0.43 -6.22
N GLU A 127 -9.31 0.71 -6.96
CA GLU A 127 -9.86 2.05 -7.19
C GLU A 127 -10.52 2.67 -5.95
N GLY A 128 -10.81 1.84 -4.93
CA GLY A 128 -11.51 2.24 -3.70
C GLY A 128 -10.77 3.30 -2.88
N LEU A 129 -9.44 3.34 -2.98
CA LEU A 129 -8.60 4.34 -2.29
C LEU A 129 -8.08 5.44 -3.20
N GLU A 130 -8.39 5.42 -4.49
CA GLU A 130 -7.94 6.49 -5.39
C GLU A 130 -8.56 7.84 -5.01
N ASN A 131 -7.70 8.83 -4.80
CA ASN A 131 -8.10 10.21 -4.59
C ASN A 131 -7.07 11.16 -5.22
N PRO A 132 -7.31 11.68 -6.43
CA PRO A 132 -6.35 12.50 -7.16
C PRO A 132 -6.08 13.87 -6.52
N HIS A 133 -6.77 14.22 -5.43
CA HIS A 133 -6.60 15.51 -4.75
C HIS A 133 -5.62 15.47 -3.57
N TYR A 134 -5.27 14.29 -3.04
CA TYR A 134 -4.29 14.18 -1.94
C TYR A 134 -3.75 12.77 -1.67
N TYR A 135 -4.55 11.71 -1.85
CA TYR A 135 -4.11 10.34 -1.54
C TYR A 135 -3.50 9.62 -2.74
N GLY A 136 -3.65 10.21 -3.92
CA GLY A 136 -3.07 9.76 -5.15
C GLY A 136 -3.94 8.78 -5.93
N VAL A 137 -3.42 8.40 -7.09
CA VAL A 137 -3.95 7.34 -7.95
C VAL A 137 -2.84 6.32 -8.20
N VAL A 138 -3.19 5.10 -8.61
CA VAL A 138 -2.19 4.07 -8.86
C VAL A 138 -1.29 4.50 -10.01
N GLN A 139 0.01 4.61 -9.73
CA GLN A 139 1.01 5.08 -10.70
C GLN A 139 1.96 3.96 -11.14
N GLN A 140 2.27 3.01 -10.24
CA GLN A 140 3.13 1.86 -10.55
C GLN A 140 2.62 0.62 -9.82
N VAL A 141 2.59 -0.51 -10.52
CA VAL A 141 2.44 -1.84 -9.92
C VAL A 141 3.80 -2.53 -9.91
N LEU A 142 4.13 -3.22 -8.82
CA LEU A 142 5.32 -4.08 -8.75
C LEU A 142 4.88 -5.51 -8.48
N LYS A 143 5.70 -6.49 -8.86
CA LYS A 143 5.46 -7.91 -8.56
C LYS A 143 6.71 -8.63 -8.09
N ARG A 144 6.55 -9.65 -7.26
CA ARG A 144 7.60 -10.63 -6.93
C ARG A 144 7.04 -12.04 -6.94
N THR A 145 7.89 -13.04 -7.15
CA THR A 145 7.48 -14.44 -7.06
C THR A 145 7.11 -14.78 -5.62
N THR A 146 5.95 -15.41 -5.41
CA THR A 146 5.62 -16.01 -4.12
C THR A 146 6.40 -17.31 -3.96
N THR A 147 7.08 -17.51 -2.84
CA THR A 147 7.62 -18.82 -2.49
C THR A 147 6.46 -19.83 -2.43
N PRO A 148 6.55 -21.00 -3.09
CA PRO A 148 5.57 -22.05 -2.90
C PRO A 148 5.47 -22.40 -1.42
N VAL A 149 4.25 -22.37 -0.87
CA VAL A 149 3.96 -22.88 0.49
C VAL A 149 4.06 -24.40 0.48
#